data_AF-A0A0Q6SI19-F1
#
_entry.id   AF-A0A0Q6SI19-F1
#
_cell.length_a   1.000
_cell.length_b   1.000
_cell.length_c   1.000
_cell.angle_alpha   90.00
_cell.angle_beta   90.00
_cell.angle_gamma   90.00
#
_symmetry.space_group_name_H-M   'P 1'
#
loop_
_entity.id
_entity.type
_entity.pdbx_description
1 polymer ?
#
loop_
_entity_poly.entity_id
_entity_poly.type
_entity_poly.pdbx_seq_one_letter_code
_entity_poly.pdbx_strand_id
1 'polypeptide(L)' 'MNHRILSDSDIELLKRALIRRCKYLGISPDGAAAHSAAGQLLELFHLGWTDEQQLATGPIAMSPGDNFH' A
#
# COMPACT_ATOMS: atom_id res chain seq x y z
N MET A 1 15.03 13.08 -3.02
CA MET A 1 13.74 12.57 -2.50
C MET A 1 12.76 13.74 -2.43
N ASN A 2 11.68 13.72 -3.23
CA ASN A 2 10.59 14.69 -3.09
C ASN A 2 9.77 14.31 -1.85
N HIS A 3 10.00 15.00 -0.73
CA HIS A 3 9.26 14.83 0.52
C HIS A 3 7.86 15.44 0.35
N ARG A 4 6.97 14.76 -0.37
CA ARG A 4 5.58 15.17 -0.49
C ARG A 4 4.92 14.88 0.85
N ILE A 5 4.63 15.93 1.63
CA ILE A 5 3.89 15.81 2.89
C ILE A 5 2.52 15.21 2.52
N LEU A 6 2.19 14.07 3.13
CA LEU A 6 0.87 13.45 2.95
C LEU A 6 -0.17 14.40 3.52
N SER A 7 -1.10 14.84 2.67
CA SER A 7 -2.25 15.62 3.13
C SER A 7 -3.24 14.69 3.81
N ASP A 8 -4.16 15.24 4.61
CA ASP A 8 -5.20 14.45 5.29
C ASP A 8 -6.01 13.59 4.29
N SER A 9 -6.32 14.16 3.12
CA SER A 9 -6.98 13.43 2.02
C SER A 9 -6.16 12.27 1.46
N ASP A 10 -4.82 12.40 1.40
CA ASP A 10 -3.93 11.32 0.97
C ASP A 10 -3.93 10.19 2.01
N ILE A 11 -3.92 10.54 3.29
CA ILE A 11 -3.98 9.58 4.40
C ILE A 11 -5.31 8.83 4.40
N GLU A 12 -6.42 9.53 4.18
CA GLU A 12 -7.74 8.89 4.03
C GLU A 12 -7.78 7.91 2.85
N LEU A 13 -7.24 8.32 1.70
CA LEU A 13 -7.17 7.49 0.50
C LEU A 13 -6.33 6.23 0.73
N LEU A 14 -5.15 6.38 1.34
CA LEU A 14 -4.28 5.25 1.70
C LEU A 14 -4.95 4.29 2.69
N LYS A 15 -5.67 4.81 3.69
CA LYS A 15 -6.44 3.97 4.64
C LYS A 15 -7.53 3.18 3.93
N ARG A 16 -8.30 3.80 3.02
CA ARG A 16 -9.36 3.12 2.26
C ARG A 16 -8.77 2.06 1.33
N ALA A 17 -7.69 2.39 0.63
CA ALA A 17 -6.98 1.44 -0.23
C ALA A 17 -6.43 0.26 0.57
N LEU A 18 -5.87 0.49 1.77
CA LEU A 18 -5.39 -0.56 2.68
C LEU A 18 -6.51 -1.49 3.12
N ILE A 19 -7.65 -0.96 3.55
CA ILE A 19 -8.80 -1.77 3.96
C ILE A 19 -9.30 -2.63 2.80
N ARG A 20 -9.41 -2.05 1.59
CA ARG A 20 -9.81 -2.81 0.40
C ARG A 20 -8.81 -3.87 0.03
N ARG A 21 -7.51 -3.56 0.10
CA ARG A 21 -6.42 -4.51 -0.17
C ARG A 21 -6.41 -5.65 0.84
N CYS A 22 -6.61 -5.36 2.12
CA CYS A 22 -6.74 -6.38 3.15
C CYS A 22 -7.94 -7.29 2.87
N LYS A 23 -9.08 -6.72 2.51
CA LYS A 23 -10.28 -7.47 2.12
C LYS A 23 -10.07 -8.30 0.84
N TYR A 24 -9.38 -7.74 -0.15
CA TYR A 24 -9.08 -8.41 -1.42
C TYR A 24 -8.14 -9.60 -1.24
N LEU A 25 -7.13 -9.46 -0.36
CA LEU A 25 -6.18 -10.52 -0.03
C LEU A 25 -6.71 -11.48 1.04
N GLY A 26 -7.88 -11.21 1.63
CA GLY A 26 -8.44 -11.99 2.72
C GLY A 26 -7.60 -11.97 4.00
N ILE A 27 -6.80 -10.92 4.20
CA ILE A 27 -5.90 -10.78 5.36
C ILE A 27 -6.51 -9.85 6.41
N SER A 28 -6.19 -10.11 7.68
CA SER A 28 -6.62 -9.27 8.78
C SER A 28 -5.89 -7.92 8.76
N PRO A 29 -6.61 -6.78 8.89
CA PRO A 29 -6.03 -5.43 8.87
C PRO A 29 -5.13 -5.12 10.07
N ASP A 30 -5.13 -5.98 11.09
CA ASP A 30 -4.31 -5.85 12.31
C ASP A 30 -3.05 -6.74 12.29
N GLY A 31 -2.89 -7.56 11.24
CA GLY A 31 -1.79 -8.52 11.14
C GLY A 31 -0.53 -7.96 10.49
N ALA A 32 0.57 -8.71 10.60
CA ALA A 32 1.83 -8.39 9.90
C ALA A 32 1.63 -8.19 8.38
N ALA A 33 0.71 -8.95 7.78
CA ALA A 33 0.36 -8.81 6.37
C ALA A 33 -0.24 -7.43 6.03
N ALA A 34 -1.02 -6.84 6.92
CA ALA A 34 -1.57 -5.50 6.73
C ALA A 34 -0.49 -4.43 6.85
N HIS A 35 0.47 -4.61 7.75
CA HIS A 35 1.64 -3.73 7.86
C HIS A 35 2.47 -3.76 6.55
N SER A 36 2.73 -4.96 6.01
CA SER A 36 3.41 -5.10 4.72
C SER A 36 2.61 -4.47 3.58
N ALA A 37 1.29 -4.66 3.54
CA ALA A 37 0.43 -4.03 2.55
C ALA A 37 0.43 -2.50 2.65
N ALA A 38 0.49 -1.94 3.86
CA ALA A 38 0.59 -0.50 4.08
C ALA A 38 1.92 0.07 3.57
N GLY A 39 3.04 -0.63 3.81
CA GLY A 39 4.35 -0.26 3.25
C GLY A 39 4.34 -0.21 1.73
N GLN A 40 3.79 -1.26 1.09
CA GLN A 40 3.66 -1.31 -0.37
C GLN A 40 2.76 -0.22 -0.93
N LEU A 41 1.67 0.11 -0.24
CA LEU A 41 0.77 1.20 -0.63
C LEU A 41 1.47 2.55 -0.60
N LEU A 42 2.26 2.81 0.43
CA LEU A 42 3.08 4.01 0.55
C LEU A 42 4.12 4.10 -0.58
N GLU A 43 4.78 3.00 -0.94
CA GLU A 43 5.71 2.96 -2.06
C GLU A 43 5.01 3.27 -3.39
N LEU A 44 3.86 2.62 -3.68
CA LEU A 44 3.07 2.90 -4.88
C LEU A 44 2.62 4.36 -4.94
N PHE A 45 2.20 4.91 -3.80
CA PHE A 45 1.82 6.32 -3.71
C PHE A 45 2.99 7.26 -4.00
N HIS A 46 4.20 6.94 -3.51
CA HIS A 46 5.41 7.68 -3.85
C HIS A 46 5.82 7.54 -5.32
N LEU A 47 5.46 6.44 -5.98
CA LEU A 47 5.61 6.26 -7.42
C LEU A 47 4.58 7.07 -8.23
N GLY A 48 3.66 7.78 -7.56
CA GLY A 48 2.66 8.64 -8.18
C GLY A 48 1.29 7.98 -8.34
N TRP A 49 1.06 6.81 -7.73
CA TRP A 49 -0.23 6.15 -7.78
C TRP A 49 -1.17 6.79 -6.77
N THR A 50 -2.10 7.60 -7.26
CA THR A 50 -3.07 8.31 -6.42
C THR A 50 -4.49 7.75 -6.56
N ASP A 51 -4.69 6.72 -7.37
CA ASP A 51 -5.99 6.08 -7.56
C ASP A 51 -6.21 4.97 -6.52
N GLU A 52 -7.34 5.04 -5.81
CA GLU A 52 -7.70 4.11 -4.75
C GLU A 52 -7.82 2.66 -5.25
N GLN A 53 -8.38 2.44 -6.45
CA GLN A 53 -8.51 1.09 -7.00
C GLN A 53 -7.14 0.56 -7.41
N GLN A 54 -6.34 1.37 -8.08
CA GLN A 54 -4.98 0.98 -8.44
C GLN A 54 -4.10 0.69 -7.22
N LEU A 55 -4.29 1.40 -6.11
CA LEU A 55 -3.59 1.10 -4.86
C LEU A 55 -4.08 -0.21 -4.21
N ALA A 56 -5.40 -0.45 -4.25
CA ALA A 56 -6.01 -1.63 -3.65
C ALA A 56 -5.75 -2.94 -4.43
N THR A 57 -5.74 -2.88 -5.76
CA THR A 57 -5.55 -4.03 -6.66
C THR A 57 -4.20 -4.03 -7.36
N GLY A 58 -3.41 -2.98 -7.14
CA GLY A 58 -2.12 -2.80 -7.78
C GLY A 58 -1.18 -3.95 -7.48
N PRO A 59 -0.17 -4.14 -8.34
CA PRO A 59 0.80 -5.21 -8.16
C PRO A 59 1.35 -5.12 -6.74
N ILE A 60 1.27 -6.25 -6.04
CA ILE A 60 2.11 -6.48 -4.88
C ILE A 60 3.51 -6.42 -5.47
N ALA A 61 4.19 -5.29 -5.31
CA ALA A 61 5.62 -5.21 -5.50
C ALA A 61 6.21 -6.14 -4.44
N MET A 62 6.24 -7.44 -4.72
CA MET A 62 7.18 -8.34 -4.08
C MET A 62 8.51 -7.64 -4.30
N SER A 63 9.04 -7.01 -3.24
CA SER A 63 10.36 -6.43 -3.30
C SER A 63 11.25 -7.53 -3.90
N PRO A 64 12.02 -7.26 -4.96
CA PRO A 64 12.95 -8.24 -5.53
C PRO A 64 14.14 -8.54 -4.59
N GLY A 65 13.93 -8.44 -3.27
CA GLY A 65 14.90 -8.64 -2.21
C GLY A 65 14.63 -9.85 -1.32
N ASP A 66 13.59 -10.65 -1.58
CA ASP A 66 13.52 -12.03 -1.06
C ASP A 66 14.28 -12.95 -2.01
N ASN A 67 15.56 -12.65 -2.21
CA ASN A 67 16.48 -13.56 -2.86
C ASN A 67 16.96 -14.54 -1.79
N PHE A 68 16.24 -15.65 -1.64
CA PHE A 68 16.74 -16.85 -0.96
C PHE A 68 18.22 -17.07 -1.30
N HIS A 69 19.09 -16.99 -0.29
CA HIS A 69 20.45 -17.53 -0.34
C HIS A 69 20.83 -18.09 1.04
#